data_AF-A0A382FAS0-F1
#
_entry.id   AF-A0A382FAS0-F1
#
_cell.length_a   1.000
_cell.length_b   1.000
_cell.length_c   1.000
_cell.angle_alpha   90.00
_cell.angle_beta   90.00
_cell.angle_gamma   90.00
#
_symmetry.space_group_name_H-M   'P 1'
#
loop_
_entity.id
_entity.type
_entity.pdbx_description
1 polymer ?
#
loop_
_entity_poly.entity_id
_entity_poly.type
_entity_poly.pdbx_seq_one_letter_code
_entity_poly.pdbx_strand_id
1 'polypeptide(L)'
;MVNPMVIILVIGIISAVFGALLIFAPEAIIKAERQANRLFMTDTAFLKNRIPIGIGLLAASAFLGYTYAADPLNEIVFLVTAILAGVFGLLLLVSPNTILQAERQANKLYMTDAFFLKHRVVIGVGLLLASAFMIRTYLTFS
;
A
#
# COMPACT_ATOMS: atom_id res chain seq x y z
N MET A 1 1.06 -26.14 -7.47
CA MET A 1 0.49 -26.02 -6.11
C MET A 1 1.63 -25.63 -5.17
N VAL A 2 1.53 -24.50 -4.47
CA VAL A 2 2.61 -24.05 -3.56
C VAL A 2 2.49 -24.83 -2.25
N ASN A 3 3.59 -25.40 -1.76
CA ASN A 3 3.59 -26.14 -0.49
C ASN A 3 3.39 -25.16 0.68
N PRO A 4 2.33 -25.31 1.49
CA PRO A 4 2.04 -24.41 2.61
C PRO A 4 3.20 -24.31 3.62
N MET A 5 4.03 -25.36 3.74
CA MET A 5 5.19 -25.35 4.64
C MET A 5 6.27 -24.38 4.17
N VAL A 6 6.52 -24.30 2.86
CA VAL A 6 7.47 -23.35 2.28
C VAL A 6 6.99 -21.91 2.48
N ILE A 7 5.68 -21.68 2.42
CA ILE A 7 5.09 -20.36 2.69
C ILE A 7 5.37 -19.94 4.15
N ILE A 8 5.15 -20.85 5.11
CA ILE A 8 5.41 -20.58 6.54
C ILE A 8 6.90 -20.30 6.79
N LEU A 9 7.80 -21.04 6.14
CA LEU A 9 9.24 -20.80 6.25
C LEU A 9 9.63 -19.40 5.73
N VAL A 10 9.13 -19.03 4.56
CA VAL A 10 9.40 -17.72 3.94
C VAL A 10 8.88 -16.59 4.83
N ILE A 11 7.65 -16.70 5.34
CA ILE A 11 7.08 -15.73 6.29
C ILE A 11 7.91 -15.68 7.59
N GLY A 12 8.37 -16.83 8.09
CA GLY A 12 9.22 -16.93 9.27
C GLY A 12 10.56 -16.20 9.08
N ILE A 13 11.24 -16.41 7.96
CA ILE A 13 12.51 -15.75 7.64
C ILE A 13 12.31 -14.23 7.50
N ILE A 14 11.28 -13.79 6.77
CA ILE A 14 10.96 -12.36 6.61
C ILE A 14 10.68 -11.74 7.98
N SER A 15 9.90 -12.41 8.83
CA SER A 15 9.59 -11.93 10.18
C SER A 15 10.82 -11.84 11.09
N ALA A 16 11.78 -12.76 10.96
CA ALA A 16 13.05 -12.69 11.68
C ALA A 16 13.87 -11.47 11.25
N VAL A 17 13.99 -11.26 9.94
CA VAL A 17 14.73 -10.12 9.37
C VAL A 17 14.10 -8.80 9.82
N PHE A 18 12.78 -8.67 9.74
CA PHE A 18 12.07 -7.47 10.22
C PHE A 18 12.18 -7.28 11.73
N GLY A 19 12.04 -8.34 12.53
CA GLY A 19 12.19 -8.27 13.99
C GLY A 19 13.59 -7.84 14.41
N ALA A 20 14.64 -8.37 13.76
CA ALA A 20 16.02 -7.98 13.99
C ALA A 20 16.29 -6.53 13.56
N LEU A 21 15.82 -6.12 12.38
CA LEU A 21 15.95 -4.75 11.91
C LEU A 21 15.26 -3.75 12.85
N LEU A 22 14.09 -4.09 13.42
CA LEU A 22 13.38 -3.22 14.37
C LEU A 22 14.14 -2.98 15.67
N ILE A 23 14.86 -4.00 16.16
CA ILE A 23 15.62 -3.91 17.41
C ILE A 23 16.97 -3.21 17.19
N PHE A 24 17.70 -3.61 16.15
CA PHE A 24 19.11 -3.20 15.97
C PHE A 24 19.31 -2.03 15.01
N ALA A 25 18.44 -1.87 14.01
CA ALA A 25 18.60 -0.85 12.97
C ALA A 25 17.26 -0.16 12.62
N PRO A 26 16.57 0.45 13.60
CA PRO A 26 15.28 1.11 13.36
C PRO A 26 15.41 2.27 12.37
N GLU A 27 16.57 2.91 12.29
CA GLU A 27 16.83 3.99 11.32
C GLU A 27 16.86 3.51 9.86
N ALA A 28 17.22 2.24 9.61
CA ALA A 28 17.21 1.67 8.26
C ALA A 28 15.77 1.44 7.77
N ILE A 29 14.89 0.99 8.67
CA ILE A 29 13.45 0.86 8.40
C ILE A 29 12.87 2.25 8.10
N ILE A 30 13.17 3.23 8.93
CA ILE A 30 12.69 4.61 8.73
C ILE A 30 13.24 5.21 7.43
N LYS A 31 14.50 4.94 7.05
CA LYS A 31 15.04 5.39 5.77
C LYS A 31 14.34 4.73 4.60
N ALA A 32 14.08 3.42 4.67
CA ALA A 32 13.34 2.69 3.64
C ALA A 32 11.89 3.20 3.53
N GLU A 33 11.23 3.42 4.67
CA GLU A 33 9.89 4.02 4.73
C GLU A 33 9.90 5.46 4.22
N ARG A 34 10.86 6.30 4.60
CA ARG A 34 11.00 7.66 4.05
C ARG A 34 11.30 7.67 2.56
N GLN A 35 12.06 6.70 2.07
CA GLN A 35 12.36 6.58 0.64
C GLN A 35 11.12 6.13 -0.15
N ALA A 36 10.34 5.19 0.40
CA ALA A 36 9.02 4.85 -0.13
C ALA A 36 8.04 6.04 -0.02
N ASN A 37 8.05 6.78 1.08
CA ASN A 37 7.22 7.95 1.30
C ASN A 37 7.64 9.13 0.40
N ARG A 38 8.92 9.21 0.00
CA ARG A 38 9.42 10.16 -1.02
C ARG A 38 9.00 9.76 -2.44
N LEU A 39 8.76 8.48 -2.70
CA LEU A 39 8.10 8.01 -3.91
C LEU A 39 6.60 8.40 -3.91
N PHE A 40 5.96 8.36 -2.73
CA PHE A 40 4.60 8.89 -2.48
C PHE A 40 4.54 10.42 -2.31
N MET A 41 5.67 11.13 -2.21
CA MET A 41 5.77 12.57 -2.54
C MET A 41 5.58 12.83 -4.06
N THR A 42 4.77 11.99 -4.71
CA THR A 42 4.04 12.35 -5.90
C THR A 42 3.16 13.58 -5.65
N ASP A 43 2.94 14.02 -4.41
CA ASP A 43 2.31 15.31 -4.04
C ASP A 43 2.63 16.49 -4.99
N THR A 44 3.91 16.73 -5.31
CA THR A 44 4.29 17.88 -6.16
C THR A 44 4.15 17.61 -7.66
N ALA A 45 4.42 16.39 -8.12
CA ALA A 45 4.29 16.03 -9.53
C ALA A 45 2.81 15.84 -9.94
N PHE A 46 2.02 15.23 -9.06
CA PHE A 46 0.59 14.97 -9.25
C PHE A 46 -0.22 16.26 -9.23
N LEU A 47 0.09 17.21 -8.32
CA LEU A 47 -0.54 18.54 -8.33
C LEU A 47 -0.10 19.39 -9.52
N LYS A 48 1.19 19.33 -9.89
CA LYS A 48 1.72 20.07 -11.04
C LYS A 48 1.10 19.60 -12.35
N ASN A 49 0.81 18.30 -12.46
CA ASN A 49 0.17 17.68 -13.62
C ASN A 49 -1.31 17.34 -13.38
N ARG A 50 -1.98 17.98 -12.42
CA ARG A 50 -3.36 17.61 -12.03
C ARG A 50 -4.36 17.72 -13.18
N ILE A 51 -4.16 18.70 -14.07
CA ILE A 51 -5.04 18.96 -15.21
C ILE A 51 -4.90 17.85 -16.26
N PRO A 52 -3.70 17.53 -16.79
CA PRO A 52 -3.56 16.43 -17.73
C PRO A 52 -3.93 15.06 -17.12
N ILE A 53 -3.65 14.83 -15.84
CA ILE A 53 -4.03 13.58 -15.15
C ILE A 53 -5.56 13.49 -14.99
N GLY A 54 -6.20 14.56 -14.54
CA GLY A 54 -7.66 14.62 -14.38
C GLY A 54 -8.40 14.43 -15.71
N ILE A 55 -7.94 15.08 -16.78
CA ILE A 55 -8.50 14.90 -18.12
C ILE A 55 -8.29 13.47 -18.62
N GLY A 56 -7.10 12.88 -18.39
CA GLY A 56 -6.83 11.49 -18.74
C GLY A 56 -7.74 10.50 -18.02
N LEU A 57 -8.01 10.73 -16.73
CA LEU A 57 -8.95 9.94 -15.92
C LEU A 57 -10.40 10.07 -16.41
N LEU A 58 -10.83 11.26 -16.83
CA LEU A 58 -12.15 11.46 -17.42
C LEU A 58 -12.28 10.78 -18.79
N ALA A 59 -11.24 10.85 -19.63
CA ALA A 59 -11.20 10.13 -20.89
C ALA A 59 -11.25 8.60 -20.68
N ALA A 60 -10.50 8.09 -19.70
CA ALA A 60 -10.55 6.68 -19.31
C ALA A 60 -11.93 6.27 -18.77
N SER A 61 -12.56 7.12 -17.94
CA SER A 61 -13.93 6.89 -17.44
C SER A 61 -14.94 6.81 -18.58
N ALA A 62 -14.88 7.74 -19.53
CA ALA A 62 -15.75 7.74 -20.71
C ALA A 62 -15.51 6.52 -21.61
N PHE A 63 -14.25 6.14 -21.82
CA PHE A 63 -13.89 4.95 -22.60
C PHE A 63 -14.39 3.66 -21.94
N LEU A 64 -14.14 3.49 -20.63
CA LEU A 64 -14.55 2.30 -19.89
C LEU A 64 -16.08 2.20 -19.76
N GLY A 65 -16.78 3.34 -19.61
CA GLY A 65 -18.23 3.41 -19.62
C GLY A 65 -18.82 3.07 -21.00
N TYR A 66 -18.18 3.51 -22.08
CA TYR A 66 -18.55 3.13 -23.44
C TYR A 66 -18.33 1.64 -23.69
N THR A 67 -17.18 1.08 -23.28
CA THR A 67 -16.91 -0.36 -23.43
C THR A 67 -17.88 -1.23 -22.64
N TYR A 68 -18.31 -0.78 -21.46
CA TYR A 68 -19.38 -1.43 -20.69
C TYR A 68 -20.72 -1.39 -21.43
N ALA A 69 -21.05 -0.27 -22.09
CA ALA A 69 -22.31 -0.12 -22.82
C ALA A 69 -22.35 -0.80 -24.20
N ALA A 70 -21.20 -1.05 -24.83
CA ALA A 70 -21.10 -1.43 -26.24
C ALA A 70 -20.95 -2.94 -26.54
N ASP A 71 -20.61 -3.80 -25.57
CA ASP A 71 -20.37 -5.25 -25.81
C ASP A 71 -20.61 -6.13 -24.54
N PRO A 72 -20.71 -7.48 -24.64
CA PRO A 72 -21.33 -8.36 -23.64
C PRO A 72 -20.44 -8.72 -22.44
N LEU A 73 -19.20 -8.20 -22.36
CA LEU A 73 -18.35 -8.27 -21.16
C LEU A 73 -18.82 -7.22 -20.14
N ASN A 74 -20.10 -7.29 -19.78
CA ASN A 74 -20.80 -6.42 -18.85
C ASN A 74 -20.32 -6.69 -17.41
N GLU A 75 -19.01 -6.74 -17.23
CA GLU A 75 -18.38 -6.99 -15.96
C GLU A 75 -18.52 -5.72 -15.15
N ILE A 76 -19.18 -5.87 -14.01
CA ILE A 76 -19.36 -4.81 -13.00
C ILE A 76 -18.02 -4.14 -12.66
N VAL A 77 -16.91 -4.86 -12.80
CA VAL A 77 -15.55 -4.34 -12.64
C VAL A 77 -15.27 -3.14 -13.54
N PHE A 78 -15.66 -3.18 -14.82
CA PHE A 78 -15.48 -2.05 -15.75
C PHE A 78 -16.33 -0.85 -15.37
N LEU A 79 -17.58 -1.07 -14.97
CA LEU A 79 -18.48 0.00 -14.51
C LEU A 79 -17.97 0.65 -13.23
N VAL A 80 -17.59 -0.15 -12.24
CA VAL A 80 -17.03 0.34 -10.96
C VAL A 80 -15.74 1.11 -11.21
N THR A 81 -14.87 0.61 -12.08
CA THR A 81 -13.63 1.31 -12.45
C THR A 81 -13.90 2.61 -13.21
N ALA A 82 -14.89 2.62 -14.11
CA ALA A 82 -15.31 3.82 -14.84
C ALA A 82 -15.86 4.90 -13.90
N ILE A 83 -16.73 4.53 -12.96
CA ILE A 83 -17.28 5.45 -11.96
C ILE A 83 -16.17 5.99 -11.05
N LEU A 84 -15.28 5.11 -10.55
CA LEU A 84 -14.16 5.53 -9.72
C LEU A 84 -13.23 6.50 -10.48
N ALA A 85 -12.84 6.17 -11.71
CA ALA A 85 -12.01 7.05 -12.54
C ALA A 85 -12.68 8.41 -12.80
N GLY A 86 -14.00 8.42 -13.02
CA GLY A 86 -14.77 9.64 -13.25
C GLY A 86 -14.84 10.53 -12.00
N VAL A 87 -15.15 9.93 -10.84
CA VAL A 87 -15.19 10.64 -9.55
C VAL A 87 -13.81 11.17 -9.18
N PHE A 88 -12.75 10.37 -9.29
CA PHE A 88 -11.39 10.82 -9.02
C PHE A 88 -10.90 11.88 -10.01
N GLY A 89 -11.21 11.74 -11.30
CA GLY A 89 -10.88 12.75 -12.32
C GLY A 89 -11.57 14.09 -12.08
N LEU A 90 -12.86 14.07 -11.72
CA LEU A 90 -13.62 15.27 -11.35
C LEU A 90 -13.08 15.92 -10.07
N LEU A 91 -12.82 15.12 -9.02
CA LEU A 91 -12.27 15.64 -7.77
C LEU A 91 -10.88 16.25 -7.95
N LEU A 92 -10.05 15.68 -8.83
CA LEU A 92 -8.73 16.25 -9.20
C LEU A 92 -8.84 17.63 -9.86
N LEU A 93 -9.87 17.83 -10.68
CA LEU A 93 -10.09 19.08 -11.41
C LEU A 93 -10.77 20.15 -10.55
N VAL A 94 -11.80 19.76 -9.77
CA VAL A 94 -12.67 20.69 -9.03
C VAL A 94 -12.14 20.98 -7.63
N SER A 95 -11.67 19.95 -6.92
CA SER A 95 -11.30 20.06 -5.50
C SER A 95 -10.04 19.25 -5.18
N PRO A 96 -8.86 19.58 -5.73
CA PRO A 96 -7.63 18.82 -5.48
C PRO A 96 -7.25 18.78 -3.99
N ASN A 97 -7.68 19.79 -3.23
CA ASN A 97 -7.41 19.88 -1.80
C ASN A 97 -8.13 18.81 -0.97
N THR A 98 -9.27 18.26 -1.42
CA THR A 98 -9.98 17.20 -0.70
C THR A 98 -9.26 15.86 -0.85
N ILE A 99 -8.71 15.58 -2.04
CA ILE A 99 -7.84 14.42 -2.28
C ILE A 99 -6.57 14.53 -1.43
N LEU A 100 -5.94 15.70 -1.41
CA LEU A 100 -4.77 15.93 -0.56
C LEU A 100 -5.08 15.79 0.94
N GLN A 101 -6.26 16.20 1.39
CA GLN A 101 -6.66 16.03 2.80
C GLN A 101 -6.90 14.56 3.13
N ALA A 102 -7.56 13.80 2.25
CA ALA A 102 -7.75 12.36 2.41
C ALA A 102 -6.40 11.62 2.43
N GLU A 103 -5.49 12.00 1.54
CA GLU A 103 -4.13 11.46 1.48
C GLU A 103 -3.32 11.83 2.74
N ARG A 104 -3.34 13.09 3.18
CA ARG A 104 -2.68 13.53 4.42
C ARG A 104 -3.26 12.88 5.67
N GLN A 105 -4.55 12.61 5.69
CA GLN A 105 -5.20 11.94 6.80
C GLN A 105 -4.83 10.45 6.83
N ALA A 106 -4.72 9.80 5.68
CA ALA A 106 -4.11 8.47 5.57
C ALA A 106 -2.62 8.49 5.97
N ASN A 107 -1.87 9.51 5.56
CA ASN A 107 -0.45 9.68 5.92
C ASN A 107 -0.26 9.96 7.43
N LYS A 108 -1.23 10.63 8.07
CA LYS A 108 -1.27 10.83 9.54
C LYS A 108 -1.64 9.55 10.29
N LEU A 109 -2.41 8.65 9.67
CA LEU A 109 -2.62 7.29 10.18
C LEU A 109 -1.32 6.47 10.11
N TYR A 110 -0.46 6.74 9.13
CA TYR A 110 0.91 6.21 9.01
C TYR A 110 1.92 6.85 9.97
N MET A 111 1.50 7.81 10.82
CA MET A 111 2.24 8.21 12.02
C MET A 111 2.27 7.11 13.11
N THR A 112 2.01 5.86 12.71
CA THR A 112 2.53 4.64 13.34
C THR A 112 3.99 4.79 13.76
N ASP A 113 4.83 5.58 13.07
CA ASP A 113 6.23 5.85 13.44
C ASP A 113 6.44 6.12 14.94
N ALA A 114 5.57 6.92 15.58
CA ALA A 114 5.73 7.25 17.00
C ALA A 114 5.36 6.07 17.92
N PHE A 115 4.33 5.31 17.56
CA PHE A 115 3.92 4.12 18.30
C PHE A 115 4.91 2.96 18.09
N PHE A 116 5.35 2.76 16.85
CA PHE A 116 6.30 1.74 16.43
C PHE A 116 7.67 1.98 17.04
N LEU A 117 8.16 3.22 17.07
CA LEU A 117 9.41 3.55 17.76
C LEU A 117 9.33 3.36 19.27
N LYS A 118 8.22 3.77 19.89
CA LYS A 118 8.02 3.64 21.33
C LYS A 118 7.95 2.17 21.77
N HIS A 119 7.35 1.30 20.96
CA HIS A 119 7.19 -0.12 21.26
C HIS A 119 8.08 -1.04 20.41
N ARG A 120 9.10 -0.50 19.74
CA ARG A 120 9.94 -1.23 18.76
C ARG A 120 10.52 -2.52 19.32
N VAL A 121 10.90 -2.51 20.60
CA VAL A 121 11.49 -3.65 21.29
C VAL A 121 10.43 -4.72 21.54
N VAL A 122 9.23 -4.34 21.98
CA VAL A 122 8.13 -5.28 22.25
C VAL A 122 7.65 -5.92 20.93
N ILE A 123 7.48 -5.11 19.88
CA ILE A 123 7.08 -5.58 18.55
C ILE A 123 8.17 -6.46 17.94
N GLY A 124 9.43 -6.03 18.00
CA GLY A 124 10.57 -6.80 17.48
C GLY A 124 10.75 -8.14 18.18
N VAL A 125 10.66 -8.18 19.51
CA VAL A 125 10.71 -9.42 20.29
C VAL A 125 9.52 -10.33 19.94
N GLY A 126 8.31 -9.78 19.81
CA GLY A 126 7.13 -10.53 19.36
C GLY A 126 7.32 -11.17 17.98
N LEU A 127 7.88 -10.42 17.02
CA LEU A 127 8.20 -10.91 15.67
C LEU A 127 9.28 -12.00 15.68
N LEU A 128 10.32 -11.87 16.52
CA LEU A 128 11.34 -12.90 16.67
C LEU A 128 10.79 -14.18 17.29
N LEU A 129 9.91 -14.08 18.30
CA LEU A 129 9.24 -15.23 18.89
C LEU A 129 8.30 -15.92 17.89
N ALA A 130 7.52 -15.13 17.13
CA ALA A 130 6.66 -15.66 16.07
C ALA A 130 7.47 -16.33 14.97
N SER A 131 8.61 -15.75 14.58
CA SER A 131 9.54 -16.35 13.62
C SER A 131 10.11 -17.67 14.13
N ALA A 132 10.61 -17.71 15.37
CA ALA A 132 11.13 -18.92 15.98
C ALA A 132 10.06 -20.03 16.04
N PHE A 133 8.80 -19.67 16.35
CA PHE A 133 7.67 -20.59 16.29
C PHE A 133 7.41 -21.10 14.87
N MET A 134 7.34 -20.23 13.86
CA MET A 134 7.10 -20.63 12.46
C MET A 134 8.21 -21.51 11.89
N ILE A 135 9.47 -21.18 12.17
CA ILE A 135 10.63 -21.98 11.74
C ILE A 135 10.61 -23.34 12.45
N ARG A 136 10.30 -23.39 13.75
CA ARG A 136 10.15 -24.65 14.47
C ARG A 136 9.02 -25.50 13.88
N THR A 137 7.87 -24.90 13.57
CA THR A 137 6.74 -25.59 12.93
C THR A 137 7.14 -26.14 11.57
N TYR A 138 7.88 -25.38 10.75
CA TYR A 138 8.43 -25.89 9.50
C TYR A 138 9.32 -27.12 9.75
N LEU A 139 10.33 -27.00 10.62
CA LEU A 139 11.27 -28.10 10.90
C LEU A 139 10.62 -29.34 11.52
N THR A 140 9.48 -29.19 12.20
CA THR A 140 8.77 -30.29 12.86
C THR A 140 7.82 -31.03 11.92
N PHE A 141 7.27 -30.34 10.92
CA PHE A 141 6.17 -30.86 10.10
C PHE A 141 6.47 -30.88 8.58
N SER A 142 7.64 -30.40 8.12
CA SER A 142 8.10 -30.52 6.73
C SER A 142 8.79 -31.85 6.48
#